data_AF-A0A535FGF2-F1
#
_entry.id   AF-A0A535FGF2-F1
#
_cell.length_a   1.000
_cell.length_b   1.000
_cell.length_c   1.000
_cell.angle_alpha   90.00
_cell.angle_beta   90.00
_cell.angle_gamma   90.00
#
_symmetry.space_group_name_H-M   'P 1'
#
loop_
_entity.id
_entity.type
_entity.pdbx_description
1 polymer ?
#
loop_
_entity_poly.entity_id
_entity_poly.type
_entity_poly.pdbx_seq_one_letter_code
_entity_poly.pdbx_strand_id
1 'polypeptide(L)'
;LAERVRRIGGTTIRSISHISQLQTIQADNSDFVQAGEMARRLMEDNKHMAQMQRAAHEVCVHNHDVATASVLENLIDQSERRTWFLFETVQGMNNTD
;
A
#
# COMPACT_ATOMS: atom_id res chain seq x y z
N LEU A 1 2.15 -5.90 11.37
CA LEU A 1 3.36 -5.05 11.22
C LEU A 1 3.76 -4.32 12.50
N ALA A 2 2.88 -3.55 13.15
CA ALA A 2 3.25 -2.82 14.38
C ALA A 2 3.81 -3.73 15.49
N GLU A 3 3.22 -4.92 15.71
CA GLU A 3 3.77 -5.91 16.65
C GLU A 3 5.18 -6.37 16.25
N ARG A 4 5.40 -6.62 14.95
CA ARG A 4 6.72 -7.03 14.43
C ARG A 4 7.77 -5.95 14.70
N VAL A 5 7.42 -4.67 14.49
CA VAL A 5 8.29 -3.53 14.82
C VAL A 5 8.72 -3.56 16.29
N ARG A 6 7.80 -3.79 17.24
CA ARG A 6 8.18 -3.90 18.66
C ARG A 6 9.04 -5.13 18.94
N ARG A 7 8.75 -6.26 18.29
CA ARG A 7 9.49 -7.52 18.48
C ARG A 7 10.98 -7.39 18.12
N ILE A 8 11.30 -6.53 17.17
CA ILE A 8 12.69 -6.23 16.77
C ILE A 8 13.27 -5.00 17.50
N GLY A 9 12.61 -4.52 18.57
CA GLY A 9 13.08 -3.40 19.39
C GLY A 9 12.75 -2.00 18.85
N GLY A 10 11.95 -1.90 17.78
CA GLY A 10 11.54 -0.63 17.19
C GLY A 10 10.38 0.06 17.92
N THR A 11 10.27 1.38 17.72
CA THR A 11 9.15 2.19 18.24
C THR A 11 8.01 2.26 17.22
N THR A 12 6.78 1.96 17.65
CA THR A 12 5.60 2.04 16.77
C THR A 12 5.04 3.46 16.67
N ILE A 13 4.22 3.70 15.63
CA ILE A 13 3.38 4.90 15.54
C ILE A 13 2.46 4.97 16.77
N ARG A 14 2.27 6.17 17.32
CA ARG A 14 1.68 6.40 18.66
C ARG A 14 0.58 7.45 18.72
N SER A 15 0.33 8.18 17.63
CA SER A 15 -0.71 9.20 17.58
C SER A 15 -1.16 9.47 16.15
N ILE A 16 -2.34 10.09 16.00
CA ILE A 16 -2.89 10.50 14.70
C ILE A 16 -1.99 11.55 14.04
N SER A 17 -1.47 12.52 14.79
CA SER A 17 -0.51 13.50 14.27
C SER A 17 0.75 12.84 13.73
N HIS A 18 1.23 11.78 14.38
CA HIS A 18 2.39 11.02 13.90
C HIS A 18 2.07 10.25 12.62
N ILE A 19 0.86 9.69 12.47
CA ILE A 19 0.38 9.11 11.20
C ILE A 19 0.39 10.19 10.11
N SER A 20 -0.18 11.36 10.38
CA SER A 20 -0.28 12.45 9.41
C SER A 20 1.07 12.96 8.91
N GLN A 21 2.13 12.86 9.73
CA GLN A 21 3.49 13.25 9.37
C GLN A 21 4.20 12.21 8.50
N LEU A 22 3.88 10.92 8.68
CA LEU A 22 4.58 9.81 8.02
C LEU A 22 3.82 9.24 6.82
N GLN A 23 2.53 9.56 6.67
CA GLN A 23 1.74 9.07 5.55
C GLN A 23 2.36 9.51 4.22
N THR A 24 2.39 8.59 3.26
CA THR A 24 2.88 8.85 1.90
C THR A 24 1.75 8.85 0.87
N ILE A 25 0.59 8.31 1.23
CA ILE A 25 -0.63 8.39 0.43
C ILE A 25 -1.30 9.73 0.75
N GLN A 26 -1.71 10.45 -0.28
CA GLN A 26 -2.33 11.76 -0.11
C GLN A 26 -3.76 11.60 0.41
N ALA A 27 -4.17 12.49 1.32
CA ALA A 27 -5.56 12.57 1.73
C ALA A 27 -6.41 13.10 0.56
N ASP A 28 -7.46 12.38 0.21
CA ASP A 28 -8.46 12.84 -0.76
C ASP A 28 -9.58 13.58 -0.01
N ASN A 29 -9.68 14.90 -0.22
CA ASN A 29 -10.72 15.76 0.35
C ASN A 29 -11.70 16.27 -0.72
N SER A 30 -11.78 15.59 -1.87
CA SER A 30 -12.70 15.97 -2.94
C SER A 30 -14.16 15.76 -2.50
N ASP A 31 -15.02 16.77 -2.65
CA ASP A 31 -16.45 16.66 -2.31
C ASP A 31 -17.20 15.66 -3.22
N PHE A 32 -16.70 15.44 -4.44
CA PHE A 32 -17.27 14.50 -5.40
C PHE A 32 -16.18 13.89 -6.29
N VAL A 33 -16.28 12.59 -6.55
CA VAL A 33 -15.41 11.84 -7.45
C VAL A 33 -16.28 10.86 -8.25
N GLN A 34 -16.10 10.79 -9.57
CA GLN A 34 -16.83 9.83 -10.41
C GLN A 34 -16.34 8.39 -10.14
N ALA A 35 -17.20 7.38 -10.35
CA ALA A 35 -16.89 5.99 -10.01
C ALA A 35 -15.60 5.46 -10.68
N GLY A 36 -15.39 5.74 -11.97
CA GLY A 36 -14.18 5.32 -12.68
C GLY A 36 -12.92 5.99 -12.13
N GLU A 37 -13.03 7.26 -11.76
CA GLU A 37 -11.94 8.02 -11.15
C GLU A 37 -11.63 7.53 -9.72
N MET A 38 -12.64 7.15 -8.93
CA MET A 38 -12.44 6.52 -7.62
C MET A 38 -11.62 5.23 -7.73
N ALA A 39 -12.00 4.34 -8.66
CA ALA A 39 -11.28 3.09 -8.90
C ALA A 39 -9.85 3.33 -9.41
N ARG A 40 -9.67 4.32 -10.30
CA ARG A 40 -8.35 4.73 -10.81
C ARG A 40 -7.44 5.27 -9.70
N ARG A 41 -7.94 6.16 -8.84
CA ARG A 41 -7.18 6.69 -7.68
C ARG A 41 -6.78 5.56 -6.74
N LEU A 42 -7.72 4.69 -6.38
CA LEU A 42 -7.45 3.53 -5.52
C LEU A 42 -6.42 2.57 -6.15
N MET A 43 -6.44 2.39 -7.48
CA MET A 43 -5.44 1.60 -8.20
C MET A 43 -4.04 2.20 -8.05
N GLU A 44 -3.90 3.52 -8.25
CA GLU A 44 -2.61 4.20 -8.09
C GLU A 44 -2.10 4.15 -6.65
N ASP A 45 -2.98 4.27 -5.66
CA ASP A 45 -2.61 4.09 -4.24
C ASP A 45 -2.10 2.68 -3.96
N ASN A 46 -2.72 1.64 -4.54
CA ASN A 46 -2.25 0.26 -4.38
C ASN A 46 -0.89 0.03 -5.07
N LYS A 47 -0.63 0.68 -6.22
CA LYS A 47 0.70 0.65 -6.87
C LYS A 47 1.75 1.29 -5.97
N HIS A 48 1.44 2.46 -5.39
CA HIS A 48 2.32 3.13 -4.44
C HIS A 48 2.60 2.25 -3.22
N MET A 49 1.57 1.61 -2.65
CA MET A 49 1.73 0.66 -1.55
C MET A 49 2.66 -0.51 -1.91
N ALA A 50 2.48 -1.13 -3.08
CA ALA A 50 3.34 -2.23 -3.54
C ALA A 50 4.80 -1.77 -3.72
N GLN A 51 5.02 -0.55 -4.24
CA GLN A 51 6.36 0.03 -4.35
C GLN A 51 7.03 0.22 -2.99
N MET A 52 6.32 0.78 -2.01
CA MET A 52 6.85 0.99 -0.65
C MET A 52 7.11 -0.34 0.07
N GLN A 53 6.24 -1.33 -0.13
CA GLN A 53 6.43 -2.67 0.44
C GLN A 53 7.66 -3.38 -0.16
N ARG A 54 7.89 -3.27 -1.48
CA ARG A 54 9.12 -3.78 -2.13
C ARG A 54 10.37 -3.10 -1.61
N ALA A 55 10.35 -1.76 -1.46
CA ALA A 55 11.47 -1.04 -0.86
C ALA A 55 11.78 -1.50 0.57
N ALA A 56 10.73 -1.73 1.39
CA ALA A 56 10.90 -2.27 2.74
C ALA A 56 11.39 -3.73 2.74
N HIS A 57 10.97 -4.53 1.75
CA HIS A 57 11.39 -5.92 1.59
C HIS A 57 12.88 -6.01 1.28
N GLU A 58 13.39 -5.18 0.37
CA GLU A 58 14.83 -5.10 0.06
C GLU A 58 15.67 -4.79 1.30
N VAL A 59 15.20 -3.88 2.17
CA VAL A 59 15.87 -3.60 3.45
C VAL A 59 15.88 -4.84 4.35
N CYS A 60 14.78 -5.60 4.41
CA CYS A 60 14.71 -6.83 5.20
C CYS A 60 15.66 -7.90 4.66
N VAL A 61 15.70 -8.09 3.34
CA VAL A 61 16.60 -9.05 2.67
C VAL A 61 18.05 -8.70 2.94
N HIS A 62 18.43 -7.42 2.76
CA HIS A 62 19.79 -6.95 3.01
C HIS A 62 20.26 -7.19 4.46
N ASN A 63 19.34 -7.08 5.42
CA ASN A 63 19.63 -7.29 6.84
C ASN A 63 19.35 -8.73 7.32
N HIS A 64 19.06 -9.67 6.41
CA HIS A 64 18.70 -11.06 6.72
C HIS A 64 17.50 -11.21 7.69
N ASP A 65 16.57 -10.24 7.71
CA ASP A 65 15.30 -10.35 8.46
C ASP A 65 14.28 -11.18 7.66
N VAL A 66 14.47 -12.50 7.67
CA VAL A 66 13.66 -13.48 6.93
C VAL A 66 12.17 -13.39 7.31
N ALA A 67 11.88 -13.19 8.60
CA ALA A 67 10.50 -13.18 9.07
C ALA A 67 9.73 -11.94 8.60
N THR A 68 10.36 -10.76 8.61
CA THR A 68 9.70 -9.55 8.08
C THR A 68 9.62 -9.59 6.56
N ALA A 69 10.64 -10.08 5.87
CA ALA A 69 10.63 -10.26 4.42
C ALA A 69 9.43 -11.13 3.97
N SER A 70 9.23 -12.29 4.60
CA SER A 70 8.12 -13.19 4.27
C SER A 70 6.73 -12.56 4.55
N VAL A 71 6.62 -11.74 5.61
CA VAL A 71 5.37 -10.98 5.86
C VAL A 71 5.14 -9.95 4.75
N LEU A 72 6.18 -9.26 4.29
CA LEU A 72 6.09 -8.26 3.23
C LEU A 72 5.74 -8.89 1.88
N GLU A 73 6.30 -10.06 1.53
CA GLU A 73 5.96 -10.79 0.30
C GLU A 73 4.45 -11.05 0.17
N ASN A 74 3.82 -11.51 1.26
CA ASN A 74 2.36 -11.72 1.29
C ASN A 74 1.57 -10.41 1.10
N LEU A 75 2.08 -9.28 1.61
CA LEU A 75 1.44 -7.98 1.45
C LEU A 75 1.64 -7.40 0.05
N ILE A 76 2.79 -7.65 -0.57
CA ILE A 76 3.11 -7.27 -1.94
C ILE A 76 2.17 -8.00 -2.90
N ASP A 77 2.08 -9.33 -2.80
CA ASP A 77 1.16 -10.14 -3.64
C ASP A 77 -0.28 -9.64 -3.55
N GLN A 78 -0.77 -9.36 -2.33
CA GLN A 78 -2.10 -8.81 -2.15
C GLN A 78 -2.29 -7.42 -2.79
N SER A 79 -1.28 -6.55 -2.72
CA SER A 79 -1.34 -5.20 -3.31
C SER A 79 -1.29 -5.24 -4.83
N GLU A 80 -0.48 -6.14 -5.39
CA GLU A 80 -0.41 -6.39 -6.82
C GLU A 80 -1.71 -7.00 -7.34
N ARG A 81 -2.29 -7.97 -6.62
CA ARG A 81 -3.60 -8.55 -6.95
C ARG A 81 -4.71 -7.50 -6.93
N ARG A 82 -4.76 -6.63 -5.91
CA ARG A 82 -5.71 -5.50 -5.87
C ARG A 82 -5.52 -4.55 -7.05
N THR A 83 -4.27 -4.22 -7.36
CA THR A 83 -3.94 -3.38 -8.52
C THR A 83 -4.47 -3.98 -9.82
N TRP A 84 -4.26 -5.29 -10.03
CA TRP A 84 -4.76 -5.98 -11.21
C TRP A 84 -6.29 -5.96 -11.30
N PHE A 85 -7.00 -6.29 -10.23
CA PHE A 85 -8.48 -6.24 -10.24
C PHE A 85 -9.02 -4.84 -10.53
N LEU A 86 -8.42 -3.80 -9.93
CA LEU A 86 -8.82 -2.42 -10.17
C LEU A 86 -8.51 -1.99 -11.62
N PHE A 87 -7.38 -2.43 -12.16
CA PHE A 87 -7.05 -2.20 -13.57
C PHE A 87 -8.10 -2.82 -14.50
N GLU A 88 -8.43 -4.10 -14.32
CA GLU A 88 -9.47 -4.78 -15.13
C GLU A 88 -10.83 -4.10 -15.00
N THR A 89 -11.18 -3.63 -13.79
CA THR A 89 -12.42 -2.90 -13.55
C THR A 89 -12.45 -1.58 -14.33
N VAL A 90 -11.37 -0.80 -14.28
CA VAL A 90 -11.25 0.50 -14.98
C VAL A 90 -11.23 0.30 -16.50
N GLN A 91 -10.52 -0.71 -17.01
CA GLN A 91 -10.51 -1.04 -18.43
C GLN A 91 -11.88 -1.53 -18.92
N GLY A 92 -12.56 -2.37 -18.13
CA GLY A 92 -13.91 -2.85 -18.43
C GLY A 92 -14.93 -1.72 -18.57
N MET A 93 -14.83 -0.68 -17.73
CA MET A 93 -15.69 0.50 -17.80
C MET A 93 -15.49 1.28 -19.11
N ASN A 94 -14.25 1.46 -19.56
CA ASN A 94 -13.93 2.18 -20.80
C ASN A 94 -14.38 1.41 -22.07
N ASN A 95 -14.61 0.10 -21.97
CA ASN A 95 -15.03 -0.74 -23.10
C ASN A 95 -16.55 -0.86 -23.24
N THR A 96 -17.33 -0.29 -22.31
CA THR A 96 -18.80 -0.34 -22.29
C THR A 96 -19.48 0.96 -22.70
N ASP A 97 -18.71 1.97 -23.10
CA ASP A 97 -19.19 3.21 -23.75
C ASP A 97 -19.16 3.08 -25.29
#